data_AF-A0A1Y1HXB4-F1
#
_entry.id   AF-A0A1Y1HXB4-F1
#
_cell.length_a   1.000
_cell.length_b   1.000
_cell.length_c   1.000
_cell.angle_alpha   90.00
_cell.angle_beta   90.00
_cell.angle_gamma   90.00
#
_symmetry.space_group_name_H-M   'P 1'
#
loop_
_entity.id
_entity.type
_entity.pdbx_description
1 polymer ?
#
loop_
_entity_poly.entity_id
_entity_poly.type
_entity_poly.pdbx_seq_one_letter_code
_entity_poly.pdbx_strand_id
1 'polypeptide(L)'
;MPSSPSKKAVFKLAAEEINDFVQRTPFTRKEILKLHTKFQALSAEGLHSLRAKEVMNIEEMRANPFAPRICELFSEDGSGDLTFEKFLNMMAVFSHRTDPEIKMIWAFAIWDFDGDDVIGPADIKKGLDLMCNGNYNRQGYALEQSSSHLSDEELSNIVQRVSSEIDPYHWGVSYHDFRGVLSRMPDFISNFRISI
;
A
#
# COMPACT_ATOMS: atom_id res chain seq x y z
N MET A 1 6.07 -39.26 20.84
CA MET A 1 5.80 -39.31 19.40
C MET A 1 6.18 -37.96 18.81
N PRO A 2 7.23 -37.88 17.97
CA PRO A 2 7.56 -36.63 17.31
C PRO A 2 6.64 -36.46 16.09
N SER A 3 5.85 -35.38 16.11
CA SER A 3 5.01 -34.91 15.02
C SER A 3 5.87 -34.66 13.78
N SER A 4 5.53 -35.33 12.68
CA SER A 4 6.15 -35.10 11.38
C SER A 4 5.88 -33.66 10.92
N PRO A 5 6.88 -32.93 10.41
CA PRO A 5 6.63 -31.62 9.82
C PRO A 5 5.80 -31.84 8.54
N SER A 6 4.58 -31.31 8.54
CA SER A 6 3.71 -31.28 7.37
C SER A 6 4.47 -30.60 6.22
N LYS A 7 4.77 -31.36 5.16
CA LYS A 7 5.43 -30.84 3.95
C LYS A 7 4.51 -29.78 3.35
N LYS A 8 4.86 -28.50 3.51
CA LYS A 8 4.20 -27.39 2.79
C LYS A 8 4.22 -27.72 1.29
N ALA A 9 3.06 -27.77 0.65
CA ALA A 9 2.97 -27.92 -0.79
C ALA A 9 3.58 -26.66 -1.43
N VAL A 10 4.75 -26.81 -2.05
CA VAL A 10 5.38 -25.75 -2.82
C VAL A 10 4.62 -25.66 -4.13
N PHE A 11 3.75 -24.66 -4.26
CA PHE A 11 3.13 -24.34 -5.55
C PHE A 11 4.25 -24.01 -6.54
N LYS A 12 4.15 -24.43 -7.80
CA LYS A 12 5.13 -24.08 -8.83
C LYS A 12 4.39 -23.34 -9.93
N LEU A 13 4.81 -22.10 -10.19
CA LEU A 13 4.33 -21.35 -11.34
C LEU A 13 4.72 -22.07 -12.63
N ALA A 14 3.78 -22.16 -13.56
CA ALA A 14 4.05 -22.64 -14.91
C ALA A 14 4.96 -21.66 -15.66
N ALA A 15 5.73 -22.17 -16.62
CA ALA A 15 6.62 -21.33 -17.42
C ALA A 15 5.85 -20.27 -18.24
N GLU A 16 4.60 -20.57 -18.62
CA GLU A 16 3.68 -19.65 -19.31
C GLU A 16 3.24 -18.52 -18.38
N GLU A 17 2.78 -18.82 -17.16
CA GLU A 17 2.39 -17.81 -16.17
C GLU A 17 3.56 -16.86 -15.85
N ILE A 18 4.78 -17.40 -15.72
CA ILE A 18 5.97 -16.58 -15.51
C ILE A 18 6.20 -15.63 -16.69
N ASN A 19 5.95 -16.07 -17.93
CA ASN A 19 6.09 -15.20 -19.10
C ASN A 19 5.05 -14.10 -19.12
N ASP A 20 3.82 -14.43 -18.78
CA ASP A 20 2.72 -13.46 -18.72
C ASP A 20 3.02 -12.38 -17.67
N PHE A 21 3.53 -12.79 -16.50
CA PHE A 21 3.95 -11.84 -15.46
C PHE A 21 5.14 -10.97 -15.89
N VAL A 22 6.13 -11.52 -16.61
CA VAL A 22 7.24 -10.72 -17.15
C VAL A 22 6.74 -9.68 -18.17
N GLN A 23 5.71 -10.01 -18.94
CA GLN A 23 5.14 -9.06 -19.91
C GLN A 23 4.30 -7.97 -19.25
N ARG A 24 3.62 -8.29 -18.14
CA ARG A 24 2.68 -7.39 -17.46
C ARG A 24 3.30 -6.57 -16.32
N THR A 25 4.50 -6.92 -15.87
CA THR A 25 5.17 -6.28 -14.72
C THR A 25 6.60 -5.87 -15.08
N PRO A 26 7.20 -4.89 -14.38
CA PRO A 26 8.59 -4.49 -14.63
C PRO A 26 9.63 -5.52 -14.14
N PHE A 27 9.22 -6.72 -13.72
CA PHE A 27 10.06 -7.73 -13.10
C PHE A 27 10.60 -8.74 -14.11
N THR A 28 11.84 -9.17 -13.88
CA THR A 28 12.46 -10.27 -14.62
C THR A 28 11.97 -11.63 -14.11
N ARG A 29 12.14 -12.69 -14.92
CA ARG A 29 11.81 -14.08 -14.50
C ARG A 29 12.44 -14.45 -13.14
N LYS A 30 13.68 -14.02 -12.90
CA LYS A 30 14.40 -14.29 -11.64
C LYS A 30 13.76 -13.57 -10.46
N GLU A 31 13.29 -12.34 -10.67
CA GLU A 31 12.61 -11.55 -9.63
C GLU A 31 11.24 -12.11 -9.30
N ILE A 32 10.45 -12.50 -10.31
CA ILE A 32 9.15 -13.15 -10.12
C ILE A 32 9.30 -14.45 -9.31
N LEU A 33 10.31 -15.28 -9.60
CA LEU A 33 10.58 -16.49 -8.83
C LEU A 33 10.98 -16.21 -7.37
N LYS A 34 11.75 -15.13 -7.13
CA LYS A 34 12.09 -14.69 -5.76
C LYS A 34 10.85 -14.20 -5.02
N LEU A 35 10.03 -13.35 -5.65
CA LEU A 35 8.79 -12.84 -5.10
C LEU A 35 7.80 -13.96 -4.80
N HIS A 36 7.71 -14.96 -5.68
CA HIS A 36 6.89 -16.14 -5.46
C HIS A 36 7.36 -16.98 -4.26
N THR A 37 8.67 -17.16 -4.11
CA THR A 37 9.23 -17.82 -2.92
C THR A 37 8.91 -17.02 -1.64
N LYS A 38 9.02 -15.67 -1.68
CA LYS A 38 8.65 -14.79 -0.54
C LYS A 38 7.15 -14.90 -0.24
N PHE A 39 6.29 -14.89 -1.26
CA PHE A 39 4.84 -15.07 -1.14
C PHE A 39 4.49 -16.40 -0.45
N GLN A 40 5.11 -17.50 -0.86
CA GLN A 40 4.89 -18.81 -0.23
C GLN A 40 5.41 -18.91 1.21
N ALA A 41 6.49 -18.19 1.52
CA ALA A 41 7.01 -18.13 2.88
C ALA A 41 6.04 -17.38 3.81
N LEU A 42 5.37 -16.35 3.29
CA LEU A 42 4.41 -15.52 4.03
C LEU A 42 3.04 -16.19 4.16
N SER A 43 2.60 -16.96 3.17
CA SER A 43 1.33 -17.69 3.21
C SER A 43 1.41 -18.82 4.24
N ALA A 44 0.74 -18.63 5.37
CA ALA A 44 0.42 -19.74 6.26
C ALA A 44 -0.72 -20.52 5.58
N GLU A 45 -0.57 -21.85 5.51
CA GLU A 45 -1.59 -22.81 5.03
C GLU A 45 -1.64 -23.12 3.52
N GLY A 46 -0.71 -22.61 2.69
CA GLY A 46 -0.72 -22.95 1.26
C GLY A 46 -1.96 -22.42 0.53
N LEU A 47 -2.50 -21.31 1.04
CA LEU A 47 -3.56 -20.55 0.40
C LEU A 47 -3.02 -19.90 -0.88
N HIS A 48 -3.87 -19.81 -1.90
CA HIS A 48 -3.56 -19.11 -3.15
C HIS A 48 -3.62 -17.57 -2.99
N SER A 49 -3.85 -17.10 -1.76
CA SER A 49 -3.90 -15.70 -1.35
C SER A 49 -3.13 -15.48 -0.05
N LEU A 50 -2.55 -14.29 0.10
CA LEU A 50 -2.02 -13.76 1.35
C LEU A 50 -3.11 -12.96 2.05
N ARG A 51 -3.33 -13.22 3.33
CA ARG A 51 -4.20 -12.37 4.13
C ARG A 51 -3.51 -11.05 4.45
N ALA A 52 -4.27 -9.98 4.67
CA ALA A 52 -3.70 -8.66 5.01
C ALA A 52 -2.64 -8.75 6.14
N LYS A 53 -2.93 -9.52 7.20
CA LYS A 53 -1.99 -9.77 8.32
C LYS A 53 -0.67 -10.43 7.90
N GLU A 54 -0.67 -11.23 6.83
CA GLU A 54 0.52 -11.91 6.32
C GLU A 54 1.37 -10.97 5.48
N VAL A 55 0.73 -10.06 4.73
CA VAL A 55 1.42 -8.97 4.02
C VAL A 55 2.08 -8.03 5.01
N MET A 56 1.43 -7.75 6.15
CA MET A 56 2.00 -6.95 7.24
C MET A 56 3.21 -7.60 7.93
N ASN A 57 3.50 -8.89 7.71
CA ASN A 57 4.74 -9.50 8.20
C ASN A 57 5.98 -9.08 7.39
N ILE A 58 5.79 -8.51 6.20
CA ILE A 58 6.87 -7.91 5.41
C ILE A 58 7.39 -6.69 6.19
N GLU A 59 8.69 -6.63 6.47
CA GLU A 59 9.27 -5.55 7.31
C GLU A 59 8.97 -4.16 6.75
N GLU A 60 9.02 -4.07 5.42
CA GLU A 60 8.78 -2.85 4.66
C GLU A 60 7.31 -2.40 4.71
N MET A 61 6.36 -3.33 4.85
CA MET A 61 4.93 -3.03 5.06
C MET A 61 4.65 -2.72 6.53
N ARG A 62 5.29 -3.46 7.45
CA ARG A 62 5.15 -3.27 8.89
C ARG A 62 5.56 -1.87 9.36
N ALA A 63 6.53 -1.24 8.71
CA ALA A 63 6.95 0.12 9.05
C ALA A 63 6.07 1.22 8.41
N ASN A 64 5.15 0.85 7.51
CA ASN A 64 4.39 1.80 6.71
C ASN A 64 2.96 1.99 7.28
N PRO A 65 2.59 3.20 7.75
CA PRO A 65 1.26 3.47 8.29
C PRO A 65 0.13 3.30 7.26
N PHE A 66 0.43 3.39 5.97
CA PHE A 66 -0.53 3.19 4.88
C PHE A 66 -0.59 1.73 4.41
N ALA A 67 0.19 0.80 4.99
CA ALA A 67 0.21 -0.59 4.53
C ALA A 67 -1.16 -1.29 4.54
N PRO A 68 -2.03 -1.09 5.56
CA PRO A 68 -3.40 -1.64 5.51
C PRO A 68 -4.18 -1.10 4.31
N ARG A 69 -4.11 0.22 4.07
CA ARG A 69 -4.79 0.88 2.94
C ARG A 69 -4.27 0.40 1.59
N ILE A 70 -2.96 0.21 1.48
CA ILE A 70 -2.33 -0.37 0.29
C ILE A 70 -2.89 -1.77 0.04
N CYS A 71 -2.96 -2.63 1.06
CA CYS A 71 -3.52 -3.97 0.91
C CYS A 71 -4.99 -3.93 0.45
N GLU A 72 -5.80 -3.05 1.04
CA GLU A 72 -7.20 -2.86 0.63
C GLU A 72 -7.32 -2.46 -0.85
N LEU A 73 -6.52 -1.50 -1.30
CA LEU A 73 -6.55 -1.01 -2.69
C LEU A 73 -6.12 -2.05 -3.73
N PHE A 74 -5.19 -2.94 -3.37
CA PHE A 74 -4.76 -4.02 -4.26
C PHE A 74 -5.66 -5.26 -4.18
N SER A 75 -6.52 -5.37 -3.15
CA SER A 75 -7.50 -6.45 -3.05
C SER A 75 -8.71 -6.20 -3.96
N GLU A 76 -9.26 -7.24 -4.58
CA GLU A 76 -10.40 -7.08 -5.51
C GLU A 76 -11.72 -6.83 -4.79
N ASP A 77 -11.84 -7.33 -3.56
CA ASP A 77 -13.05 -7.28 -2.73
C ASP A 77 -12.93 -6.28 -1.57
N GLY A 78 -11.81 -5.55 -1.47
CA GLY A 78 -11.53 -4.64 -0.37
C GLY A 78 -11.22 -5.34 0.95
N SER A 79 -11.04 -6.68 0.96
CA SER A 79 -10.73 -7.45 2.18
C SER A 79 -9.29 -7.27 2.66
N GLY A 80 -8.40 -6.80 1.77
CA GLY A 80 -6.96 -6.78 1.97
C GLY A 80 -6.27 -8.12 1.67
N ASP A 81 -7.00 -9.14 1.23
CA ASP A 81 -6.42 -10.42 0.81
C ASP A 81 -5.88 -10.32 -0.63
N LEU A 82 -4.62 -10.67 -0.82
CA LEU A 82 -3.90 -10.50 -2.08
C LEU A 82 -3.57 -11.86 -2.72
N THR A 83 -4.04 -12.10 -3.94
CA THR A 83 -3.53 -13.20 -4.77
C THR A 83 -2.08 -12.91 -5.19
N PHE A 84 -1.37 -13.93 -5.69
CA PHE A 84 0.00 -13.73 -6.16
C PHE A 84 0.10 -12.66 -7.26
N GLU A 85 -0.87 -12.59 -8.17
CA GLU A 85 -0.93 -11.54 -9.19
C GLU A 85 -1.08 -10.15 -8.57
N LYS A 86 -1.97 -9.97 -7.60
CA LYS A 86 -2.16 -8.67 -6.92
C LYS A 86 -0.95 -8.29 -6.08
N PHE A 87 -0.32 -9.25 -5.43
CA PHE A 87 0.94 -9.07 -4.74
C PHE A 87 2.05 -8.60 -5.70
N LEU A 88 2.18 -9.22 -6.88
CA LEU A 88 3.12 -8.76 -7.91
C LEU A 88 2.81 -7.34 -8.38
N ASN A 89 1.53 -7.02 -8.64
CA ASN A 89 1.12 -5.68 -9.05
C ASN A 89 1.43 -4.63 -7.97
N MET A 90 1.18 -4.97 -6.70
CA MET A 90 1.55 -4.13 -5.55
C MET A 90 3.06 -3.86 -5.54
N MET A 91 3.88 -4.91 -5.60
CA MET A 91 5.34 -4.73 -5.63
C MET A 91 5.81 -3.97 -6.87
N ALA A 92 5.14 -4.15 -8.01
CA ALA A 92 5.45 -3.44 -9.25
C ALA A 92 5.28 -1.94 -9.07
N VAL A 93 4.22 -1.46 -8.43
CA VAL A 93 3.99 -0.03 -8.20
C VAL A 93 5.12 0.60 -7.38
N PHE A 94 5.66 -0.12 -6.40
CA PHE A 94 6.78 0.34 -5.58
C PHE A 94 8.16 0.16 -6.23
N SER A 95 8.25 -0.46 -7.41
CA SER A 95 9.51 -0.64 -8.13
C SER A 95 10.10 0.70 -8.59
N HIS A 96 11.42 0.78 -8.64
CA HIS A 96 12.14 1.92 -9.22
C HIS A 96 11.97 2.03 -10.74
N ARG A 97 11.57 0.93 -11.40
CA ARG A 97 11.38 0.87 -12.87
C ARG A 97 10.01 1.34 -13.31
N THR A 98 9.10 1.59 -12.38
CA THR A 98 7.73 2.00 -12.68
C THR A 98 7.68 3.49 -12.96
N ASP A 99 6.89 3.84 -13.98
CA ASP A 99 6.71 5.23 -14.41
C ASP A 99 6.26 6.11 -13.21
N PRO A 100 6.91 7.26 -12.99
CA PRO A 100 6.48 8.26 -12.02
C PRO A 100 4.97 8.61 -12.08
N GLU A 101 4.38 8.64 -13.27
CA GLU A 101 2.96 8.96 -13.46
C GLU A 101 2.06 7.85 -12.90
N ILE A 102 2.43 6.58 -13.09
CA ILE A 102 1.74 5.44 -12.47
C ILE A 102 1.84 5.53 -10.95
N LYS A 103 3.02 5.85 -10.40
CA LYS A 103 3.18 6.04 -8.95
C LYS A 103 2.31 7.15 -8.41
N MET A 104 2.14 8.23 -9.17
CA MET A 104 1.31 9.35 -8.80
C MET A 104 -0.18 8.98 -8.74
N ILE A 105 -0.66 8.18 -9.70
CA ILE A 105 -2.03 7.64 -9.69
C ILE A 105 -2.26 6.80 -8.44
N TRP A 106 -1.33 5.89 -8.13
CA TRP A 106 -1.45 5.06 -6.93
C TRP A 106 -1.31 5.85 -5.64
N ALA A 107 -0.44 6.87 -5.60
CA ALA A 107 -0.36 7.78 -4.47
C ALA A 107 -1.70 8.50 -4.25
N PHE A 108 -2.33 9.00 -5.32
CA PHE A 108 -3.65 9.61 -5.23
C PHE A 108 -4.70 8.64 -4.66
N ALA A 109 -4.76 7.41 -5.20
CA ALA A 109 -5.70 6.39 -4.74
C ALA A 109 -5.48 5.95 -3.28
N ILE A 110 -4.25 6.02 -2.76
CA ILE A 110 -3.95 5.75 -1.34
C ILE A 110 -4.52 6.85 -0.44
N TRP A 111 -4.49 8.09 -0.90
CA TRP A 111 -4.99 9.24 -0.15
C TRP A 111 -6.50 9.40 -0.25
N ASP A 112 -7.13 9.03 -1.36
CA ASP A 112 -8.58 9.01 -1.51
C ASP A 112 -9.19 7.83 -0.71
N PHE A 113 -9.80 8.10 0.45
CA PHE A 113 -10.36 7.04 1.31
C PHE A 113 -11.81 6.72 1.03
N ASP A 114 -12.59 7.66 0.50
CA ASP A 114 -14.02 7.45 0.19
C ASP A 114 -14.29 7.13 -1.28
N GLY A 115 -13.28 7.23 -2.14
CA GLY A 115 -13.32 6.81 -3.54
C GLY A 115 -14.11 7.77 -4.43
N ASP A 116 -14.18 9.05 -4.07
CA ASP A 116 -14.92 10.06 -4.81
C ASP A 116 -14.07 10.75 -5.91
N ASP A 117 -12.86 10.25 -6.15
CA ASP A 117 -11.85 10.80 -7.07
C ASP A 117 -11.38 12.22 -6.68
N VAL A 118 -11.55 12.61 -5.41
CA VAL A 118 -11.11 13.89 -4.86
C VAL A 118 -10.50 13.69 -3.46
N ILE A 119 -9.37 14.34 -3.17
CA ILE A 119 -8.81 14.28 -1.80
C ILE A 119 -9.44 15.41 -0.99
N GLY A 120 -10.41 15.05 -0.15
CA GLY A 120 -11.11 15.96 0.72
C GLY A 120 -10.44 16.20 2.08
N PRO A 121 -10.94 17.15 2.88
CA PRO A 121 -10.48 17.37 4.25
C PRO A 121 -10.61 16.12 5.13
N ALA A 122 -11.63 15.28 4.88
CA ALA A 122 -11.85 14.03 5.60
C ALA A 122 -10.73 13.02 5.32
N ASP A 123 -10.25 12.94 4.08
CA ASP A 123 -9.16 12.06 3.67
C ASP A 123 -7.82 12.50 4.24
N ILE A 124 -7.56 13.81 4.20
CA ILE A 124 -6.37 14.39 4.83
C ILE A 124 -6.38 14.11 6.33
N LYS A 125 -7.54 14.24 6.99
CA LYS A 125 -7.69 13.93 8.41
C LYS A 125 -7.38 12.46 8.71
N LYS A 126 -7.91 11.52 7.92
CA LYS A 126 -7.63 10.08 8.06
C LYS A 126 -6.15 9.77 7.84
N GLY A 127 -5.54 10.32 6.78
CA GLY A 127 -4.12 10.14 6.48
C GLY A 127 -3.21 10.68 7.60
N LEU A 128 -3.52 11.87 8.13
CA LEU A 128 -2.80 12.45 9.27
C LEU A 128 -2.98 11.62 10.55
N ASP A 129 -4.18 11.13 10.82
CA ASP A 129 -4.42 10.26 11.97
C ASP A 129 -3.65 8.94 11.86
N LEU A 130 -3.58 8.33 10.67
CA LEU A 130 -2.76 7.13 10.42
C LEU A 130 -1.27 7.38 10.67
N MET A 131 -0.75 8.55 10.28
CA MET A 131 0.67 8.89 10.47
C MET A 131 1.02 9.30 11.91
N CYS A 132 0.13 10.02 12.59
CA CYS A 132 0.41 10.61 13.91
C CYS A 132 -0.08 9.74 15.08
N ASN A 133 -1.26 9.18 14.94
CA ASN A 133 -1.95 8.46 16.02
C ASN A 133 -1.95 6.94 15.80
N GLY A 134 -1.76 6.47 14.56
CA GLY A 134 -1.78 5.05 14.21
C GLY A 134 -3.10 4.34 14.52
N ASN A 135 -4.18 5.10 14.72
CA ASN A 135 -5.39 4.65 15.42
C ASN A 135 -6.64 4.46 14.53
N TYR A 136 -6.50 4.36 13.22
CA TYR A 136 -7.56 3.79 12.37
C TYR A 136 -7.13 2.47 11.73
N ASN A 137 -7.06 1.43 12.57
CA ASN A 137 -7.16 0.07 12.08
C ASN A 137 -8.46 -0.52 12.58
N ARG A 138 -9.44 -0.69 11.67
CA ARG A 138 -10.65 -1.52 11.85
C ARG A 138 -10.34 -2.99 12.23
N GLN A 139 -9.06 -3.33 12.34
CA GLN A 139 -8.53 -4.68 12.40
C GLN A 139 -7.31 -4.82 13.33
N GLY A 140 -7.04 -3.83 14.20
CA GLY A 140 -6.11 -3.99 15.33
C GLY A 140 -4.62 -4.08 14.98
N TYR A 141 -4.19 -3.66 13.79
CA TYR A 141 -2.79 -3.71 13.34
C TYR A 141 -1.96 -2.47 13.75
N ALA A 142 -2.18 -1.97 14.97
CA ALA A 142 -1.52 -0.75 15.45
C ALA A 142 0.02 -0.89 15.42
N LEU A 143 0.69 0.09 14.82
CA LEU A 143 2.13 0.27 14.90
C LEU A 143 2.51 0.60 16.35
N GLU A 144 3.66 0.10 16.82
CA GLU A 144 4.18 0.49 18.13
C GLU A 144 4.40 2.01 18.16
N GLN A 145 3.77 2.65 19.15
CA GLN A 145 3.43 4.07 19.19
C GLN A 145 4.65 5.01 19.12
N SER A 146 4.56 6.02 18.26
CA SER A 146 5.29 7.28 18.46
C SER A 146 4.54 8.14 19.49
N SER A 147 5.28 8.70 20.45
CA SER A 147 4.78 9.36 21.67
C SER A 147 4.04 10.70 21.47
N SER A 148 3.56 11.00 20.25
CA SER A 148 2.91 12.25 19.88
C SER A 148 1.50 11.96 19.35
N HIS A 149 0.55 11.73 20.25
CA HIS A 149 -0.86 11.69 19.88
C HIS A 149 -1.37 13.11 19.68
N LEU A 150 -1.78 13.45 18.47
CA LEU A 150 -2.51 14.68 18.19
C LEU A 150 -3.98 14.46 18.57
N SER A 151 -4.53 15.41 19.32
CA SER A 151 -5.97 15.42 19.60
C SER A 151 -6.78 15.61 18.32
N ASP A 152 -8.05 15.21 18.33
CA ASP A 152 -8.94 15.41 17.18
C ASP A 152 -9.09 16.89 16.81
N GLU A 153 -8.99 17.78 17.79
CA GLU A 153 -9.00 19.23 17.59
C GLU A 153 -7.73 19.73 16.90
N GLU A 154 -6.56 19.26 17.31
CA GLU A 154 -5.28 19.60 16.67
C GLU A 154 -5.22 19.08 15.22
N LEU A 155 -5.66 17.85 14.99
CA LEU A 155 -5.81 17.29 13.65
C LEU A 155 -6.74 18.14 12.79
N SER A 156 -7.92 18.50 13.31
CA SER A 156 -8.89 19.30 12.58
C SER A 156 -8.35 20.71 12.25
N ASN A 157 -7.58 21.31 13.16
CA ASN A 157 -6.92 22.59 12.93
C ASN A 157 -5.84 22.51 11.84
N ILE A 158 -5.03 21.44 11.83
CA ILE A 158 -4.02 21.20 10.79
C ILE A 158 -4.70 20.97 9.44
N VAL A 159 -5.72 20.11 9.41
CA VAL A 159 -6.51 19.81 8.20
C VAL A 159 -7.12 21.07 7.62
N GLN A 160 -7.73 21.94 8.44
CA GLN A 160 -8.29 23.21 7.95
C GLN A 160 -7.23 24.10 7.33
N ARG A 161 -6.05 24.23 7.97
CA ARG A 161 -4.94 25.04 7.44
C ARG A 161 -4.43 24.49 6.11
N VAL A 162 -4.16 23.20 6.06
CA VAL A 162 -3.68 22.50 4.86
C VAL A 162 -4.71 22.61 3.74
N SER A 163 -5.99 22.33 4.02
CA SER A 163 -7.08 22.40 3.04
C SER A 163 -7.26 23.81 2.50
N SER A 164 -7.16 24.85 3.33
CA SER A 164 -7.28 26.24 2.88
C SER A 164 -6.12 26.68 1.98
N GLU A 165 -4.95 26.05 2.12
CA GLU A 165 -3.76 26.36 1.30
C GLU A 165 -3.80 25.64 -0.06
N ILE A 166 -4.25 24.39 -0.08
CA ILE A 166 -4.27 23.55 -1.30
C ILE A 166 -5.59 23.61 -2.07
N ASP A 167 -6.70 23.90 -1.38
CA ASP A 167 -8.05 23.96 -1.94
C ASP A 167 -8.80 25.20 -1.44
N PRO A 168 -8.59 26.36 -2.09
CA PRO A 168 -9.25 27.61 -1.73
C PRO A 168 -10.78 27.61 -1.95
N TYR A 169 -11.31 26.66 -2.73
CA TYR A 169 -12.74 26.63 -3.10
C TYR A 169 -13.52 25.49 -2.41
N HIS A 170 -12.87 24.71 -1.54
CA HIS A 170 -13.47 23.63 -0.75
C HIS A 170 -14.17 22.55 -1.59
N TRP A 171 -13.66 22.29 -2.80
CA TRP A 171 -14.18 21.27 -3.71
C TRP A 171 -13.40 19.95 -3.64
N GLY A 172 -12.33 19.90 -2.83
CA GLY A 172 -11.38 18.80 -2.76
C GLY A 172 -10.22 18.97 -3.75
N VAL A 173 -9.12 18.26 -3.48
CA VAL A 173 -7.95 18.26 -4.36
C VAL A 173 -8.14 17.19 -5.44
N SER A 174 -8.38 17.62 -6.68
CA SER A 174 -8.44 16.70 -7.82
C SER A 174 -7.09 16.08 -8.16
N TYR A 175 -7.07 15.03 -8.97
CA TYR A 175 -5.82 14.47 -9.51
C TYR A 175 -4.95 15.53 -10.22
N HIS A 176 -5.55 16.50 -10.92
CA HIS A 176 -4.83 17.57 -11.59
C HIS A 176 -4.09 18.47 -10.59
N ASP A 177 -4.75 18.85 -9.50
CA ASP A 177 -4.17 19.70 -8.47
C ASP A 177 -3.18 18.93 -7.61
N PHE A 178 -3.47 17.66 -7.32
CA PHE A 178 -2.55 16.75 -6.65
C PHE A 178 -1.24 16.59 -7.43
N ARG A 179 -1.31 16.44 -8.76
CA ARG A 179 -0.15 16.46 -9.64
C ARG A 179 0.61 17.77 -9.56
N GLY A 180 -0.11 18.90 -9.50
CA GLY A 180 0.46 20.23 -9.28
C GLY A 180 1.22 20.34 -7.96
N VAL A 181 0.65 19.85 -6.86
CA VAL A 181 1.27 19.82 -5.53
C VAL A 181 2.52 18.94 -5.54
N LEU A 182 2.43 17.72 -6.08
CA LEU A 182 3.56 16.78 -6.13
C LEU A 182 4.70 17.25 -7.05
N SER A 183 4.41 18.06 -8.08
CA SER A 183 5.46 18.68 -8.89
C SER A 183 6.38 19.61 -8.09
N ARG A 184 5.88 20.15 -6.96
CA ARG A 184 6.66 20.99 -6.02
C ARG A 184 7.41 20.15 -4.98
N MET A 185 7.14 18.85 -4.91
CA MET A 185 7.73 17.89 -3.96
C MET A 185 8.37 16.71 -4.71
N PRO A 186 9.46 16.93 -5.48
CA PRO A 186 10.09 15.88 -6.28
C PRO A 186 10.57 14.70 -5.44
N ASP A 187 10.91 14.94 -4.18
CA ASP A 187 11.36 13.91 -3.23
C ASP A 187 10.26 12.90 -2.87
N PHE A 188 8.98 13.28 -2.99
CA PHE A 188 7.87 12.39 -2.66
C PHE A 188 7.84 11.16 -3.56
N ILE A 189 7.94 11.36 -4.88
CA ILE A 189 7.95 10.26 -5.86
C ILE A 189 9.24 9.44 -5.76
N SER A 190 10.36 10.07 -5.42
CA SER A 190 11.64 9.40 -5.16
C SER A 190 11.57 8.46 -3.95
N ASN A 191 10.83 8.87 -2.92
CA ASN A 191 10.62 8.09 -1.70
C ASN A 191 9.43 7.12 -1.79
N PHE A 192 8.59 7.22 -2.82
CA PHE A 192 7.53 6.25 -3.13
C PHE A 192 8.12 4.97 -3.75
N ARG A 193 8.88 4.23 -2.92
CA ARG A 193 9.57 3.00 -3.28
C ARG A 193 9.65 2.06 -2.10
N ILE A 194 9.68 0.77 -2.42
CA ILE A 194 9.95 -0.29 -1.45
C ILE A 194 11.14 -1.07 -1.97
N SER A 195 12.21 -1.07 -1.19
CA SER A 195 13.40 -1.85 -1.49
C SER A 195 13.20 -3.27 -0.99
N ILE A 196 13.18 -4.24 -1.91
CA ILE A 196 13.17 -5.69 -1.63
C ILE A 196 14.55 -6.28 -1.90
#